data_AF-A0A0S7XL37-F1
#
_entry.id   AF-A0A0S7XL37-F1
#
_cell.length_a   1.000
_cell.length_b   1.000
_cell.length_c   1.000
_cell.angle_alpha   90.00
_cell.angle_beta   90.00
_cell.angle_gamma   90.00
#
_symmetry.space_group_name_H-M   'P 1'
#
loop_
_entity.id
_entity.type
_entity.pdbx_description
1 polymer ?
#
loop_
_entity_poly.entity_id
_entity_poly.type
_entity_poly.pdbx_seq_one_letter_code
_entity_poly.pdbx_strand_id
1 'polypeptide(L)'
;MAIVKKSWRPYEIVGEVKRFQRRMTALRRRRWDPTFPDIKKEDVELEESAEPEEISGLPQERSGYGRPDYALQAASWTLASSFGGRAYSAERPEGTRSANFDDLPPYQVDDERALSLYVKKAAGLFGASLSGITKLNPLWRYDDEDEDEATLLPPEIDTAVVMAIEMNYALLATSPSAQASAASGNGYSRMVFTACCLAEFLRNLGFKAIACGNDTALS
;
A
#
# COMPACT_ATOMS: atom_id res chain seq x y z
N MET A 1 -5.24 31.68 -2.09
CA MET A 1 -6.55 31.68 -2.76
C MET A 1 -6.94 30.23 -3.01
N ALA A 2 -7.71 29.62 -2.11
CA ALA A 2 -8.07 28.20 -2.19
C ALA A 2 -9.29 28.06 -3.11
N ILE A 3 -9.09 27.45 -4.27
CA ILE A 3 -10.20 27.08 -5.16
C ILE A 3 -10.90 25.88 -4.50
N VAL A 4 -11.94 26.13 -3.71
CA VAL A 4 -12.87 25.08 -3.28
C VAL A 4 -13.80 24.82 -4.46
N LYS A 5 -13.37 23.97 -5.40
CA LYS A 5 -14.23 23.48 -6.47
C LYS A 5 -15.23 22.49 -5.85
N LYS A 6 -16.51 22.84 -5.95
CA LYS A 6 -17.69 21.97 -5.81
C LYS A 6 -17.39 20.59 -6.42
N SER A 7 -17.54 19.52 -5.63
CA SER A 7 -17.32 18.09 -5.97
C SER A 7 -16.58 17.83 -7.30
N TRP A 8 -15.29 18.17 -7.35
CA TRP A 8 -14.49 17.88 -8.52
C TRP A 8 -14.23 16.37 -8.59
N ARG A 9 -14.69 15.73 -9.68
CA ARG A 9 -14.29 14.39 -10.05
C ARG A 9 -13.28 14.51 -11.19
N PRO A 10 -12.05 13.97 -11.06
CA PRO A 10 -11.05 14.01 -12.13
C PRO A 10 -11.38 13.12 -13.34
N TYR A 11 -12.52 12.43 -13.31
CA TYR A 11 -12.91 11.42 -14.28
C TYR A 11 -14.41 11.46 -14.54
N GLU A 12 -14.80 10.98 -15.71
CA GLU A 12 -16.19 10.76 -16.11
C GLU A 12 -16.52 9.27 -16.05
N ILE A 13 -17.72 8.95 -15.58
CA ILE A 13 -18.24 7.58 -15.62
C ILE A 13 -19.12 7.47 -16.86
N VAL A 14 -18.79 6.55 -17.76
CA VAL A 14 -19.56 6.26 -18.96
C VAL A 14 -20.26 4.92 -18.78
N GLY A 15 -21.60 4.94 -18.82
CA GLY A 15 -22.43 3.74 -18.64
C GLY A 15 -22.55 3.28 -17.18
N GLU A 16 -22.99 2.04 -17.00
CA GLU A 16 -23.08 1.40 -15.68
C GLU A 16 -21.68 0.88 -15.26
N VAL A 17 -21.21 1.31 -14.09
CA VAL A 17 -19.96 0.83 -13.51
C VAL A 17 -20.27 -0.01 -12.29
N LYS A 18 -19.76 -1.25 -12.28
CA LYS A 18 -19.78 -2.14 -11.13
C LYS A 18 -18.46 -2.04 -10.37
N ARG A 19 -18.50 -2.34 -9.08
CA ARG A 19 -17.29 -2.48 -8.27
C ARG A 19 -16.44 -3.62 -8.84
N PHE A 20 -15.13 -3.48 -8.73
CA PHE A 20 -14.18 -4.44 -9.29
C PHE A 20 -13.93 -5.60 -8.32
N GLN A 21 -13.91 -6.83 -8.79
CA GLN A 21 -13.57 -7.99 -7.94
C GLN A 21 -12.05 -8.11 -7.79
N ARG A 22 -11.51 -8.15 -6.56
CA ARG A 22 -10.05 -8.16 -6.33
C ARG A 22 -9.35 -9.34 -7.01
N ARG A 23 -10.01 -10.51 -7.06
CA ARG A 23 -9.51 -11.71 -7.76
C ARG A 23 -9.26 -11.51 -9.26
N MET A 24 -9.85 -10.49 -9.86
CA MET A 24 -9.70 -10.16 -11.29
C MET A 24 -8.48 -9.28 -11.57
N THR A 25 -7.76 -8.80 -10.55
CA THR A 25 -6.44 -8.16 -10.76
C THR A 25 -5.50 -9.13 -11.46
N ALA A 26 -4.62 -8.64 -12.35
CA ALA A 26 -3.71 -9.50 -13.12
C ALA A 26 -2.85 -10.42 -12.22
N LEU A 27 -2.40 -9.90 -11.07
CA LEU A 27 -1.60 -10.64 -10.10
C LEU A 27 -2.34 -11.81 -9.44
N ARG A 28 -3.66 -11.70 -9.24
CA ARG A 28 -4.50 -12.76 -8.67
C ARG A 28 -5.10 -13.67 -9.74
N ARG A 29 -5.61 -13.10 -10.84
CA ARG A 29 -6.28 -13.81 -11.93
C ARG A 29 -5.41 -14.90 -12.54
N ARG A 30 -4.11 -14.63 -12.71
CA ARG A 30 -3.12 -15.60 -13.19
C ARG A 30 -3.03 -16.89 -12.35
N ARG A 31 -3.49 -16.89 -11.10
CA ARG A 31 -3.40 -18.04 -10.19
C ARG A 31 -4.57 -19.03 -10.34
N TRP A 32 -5.68 -18.61 -10.93
CA TRP A 32 -6.92 -19.41 -10.94
C TRP A 32 -7.65 -19.45 -12.28
N ASP A 33 -7.47 -18.46 -13.16
CA ASP A 33 -8.14 -18.43 -14.46
C ASP A 33 -7.31 -19.18 -15.52
N PRO A 34 -7.78 -20.34 -16.02
CA PRO A 34 -7.06 -21.13 -17.01
C PRO A 34 -6.99 -20.48 -18.40
N THR A 35 -7.74 -19.40 -18.62
CA THR A 35 -7.70 -18.61 -19.87
C THR A 35 -6.74 -17.43 -19.79
N PHE A 36 -6.17 -17.15 -18.61
CA PHE A 36 -5.19 -16.09 -18.46
C PHE A 36 -3.93 -16.45 -19.25
N PRO A 37 -3.34 -15.54 -20.05
CA PRO A 37 -2.16 -15.84 -20.85
C PRO A 37 -1.06 -16.45 -19.98
N ASP A 38 -0.46 -17.55 -20.45
CA ASP A 38 0.64 -18.22 -19.77
C ASP A 38 1.81 -17.25 -19.61
N ILE A 39 1.89 -16.60 -18.45
CA ILE A 39 3.15 -16.08 -17.93
C ILE A 39 3.88 -17.33 -17.47
N LYS A 40 4.96 -17.70 -18.15
CA LYS A 40 5.74 -18.88 -17.78
C LYS A 40 6.16 -18.74 -16.32
N LYS A 41 6.06 -19.81 -15.54
CA LYS A 41 6.46 -19.81 -14.11
C LYS A 41 7.87 -19.25 -13.92
N GLU A 42 8.75 -19.52 -14.89
CA GLU A 42 10.12 -19.00 -14.97
C GLU A 42 10.22 -17.46 -14.91
N ASP A 43 9.24 -16.72 -15.43
CA ASP A 43 9.22 -15.25 -15.44
C ASP A 43 8.85 -14.64 -14.07
N VAL A 44 8.33 -15.46 -13.15
CA VAL A 44 7.82 -15.05 -11.82
C VAL A 44 8.75 -15.55 -10.70
N GLU A 45 9.30 -16.75 -10.85
CA GLU A 45 10.10 -17.42 -9.81
C GLU A 45 11.48 -16.76 -9.60
N LEU A 46 12.02 -16.05 -10.61
CA LEU A 46 13.26 -15.28 -10.48
C LEU A 46 13.19 -14.10 -9.50
N GLU A 47 12.00 -13.54 -9.21
CA GLU A 47 11.84 -12.39 -8.30
C GLU A 47 11.53 -12.79 -6.85
N GLU A 48 10.89 -13.94 -6.61
CA GLU A 48 10.38 -14.30 -5.27
C GLU A 48 11.18 -15.44 -4.61
N SER A 49 11.94 -16.24 -5.36
CA SER A 49 12.55 -17.48 -4.85
C SER A 49 13.79 -17.93 -5.63
N ALA A 50 14.67 -17.02 -6.02
CA ALA A 50 15.92 -17.39 -6.68
C ALA A 50 16.77 -18.27 -5.75
N GLU A 51 17.10 -19.50 -6.18
CA GLU A 51 17.90 -20.43 -5.40
C GLU A 51 19.37 -19.96 -5.34
N PRO A 52 20.15 -20.32 -4.30
CA PRO A 52 21.54 -19.89 -4.15
C PRO A 52 22.42 -20.17 -5.38
N GLU A 53 22.14 -21.25 -6.10
CA GLU A 53 22.82 -21.65 -7.34
C GLU A 53 22.54 -20.67 -8.49
N GLU A 54 21.30 -20.20 -8.62
CA GLU A 54 20.89 -19.19 -9.61
C GLU A 54 21.52 -17.84 -9.28
N ILE A 55 21.54 -17.45 -8.00
CA ILE A 55 22.20 -16.23 -7.52
C ILE A 55 23.71 -16.27 -7.80
N SER A 56 24.34 -17.44 -7.66
CA SER A 56 25.77 -17.61 -7.96
C SER A 56 26.08 -17.55 -9.46
N GLY A 57 25.12 -17.93 -10.31
CA GLY A 57 25.21 -17.88 -11.77
C GLY A 57 24.87 -16.53 -12.40
N LEU A 58 24.50 -15.52 -11.60
CA LEU A 58 24.13 -14.20 -12.11
C LEU A 58 25.28 -13.51 -12.87
N PRO A 59 24.97 -12.74 -13.92
CA PRO A 59 25.97 -12.05 -14.73
C PRO A 59 26.61 -10.91 -13.93
N GLN A 60 27.70 -11.23 -13.20
CA GLN A 60 28.38 -10.29 -12.29
C GLN A 60 28.92 -9.04 -12.99
N GLU A 61 29.20 -9.13 -14.29
CA GLU A 61 29.71 -8.02 -15.09
C GLU A 61 28.60 -7.12 -15.68
N ARG A 62 27.33 -7.55 -15.61
CA ARG A 62 26.19 -6.77 -16.10
C ARG A 62 25.66 -5.87 -14.97
N SER A 63 25.93 -4.57 -15.09
CA SER A 63 25.44 -3.55 -14.14
C SER A 63 23.94 -3.68 -13.89
N GLY A 64 23.54 -3.74 -12.61
CA GLY A 64 22.13 -3.86 -12.20
C GLY A 64 21.61 -5.30 -12.13
N TYR A 65 22.46 -6.30 -12.41
CA TYR A 65 22.13 -7.72 -12.38
C TYR A 65 23.19 -8.56 -11.65
N GLY A 66 24.13 -7.92 -10.94
CA GLY A 66 25.12 -8.61 -10.13
C GLY A 66 24.54 -9.04 -8.78
N ARG A 67 25.26 -9.90 -8.06
CA ARG A 67 24.84 -10.35 -6.71
C ARG A 67 24.53 -9.19 -5.75
N PRO A 68 25.29 -8.07 -5.70
CA PRO A 68 24.95 -6.93 -4.85
C PRO A 68 23.60 -6.28 -5.19
N ASP A 69 23.22 -6.25 -6.46
CA ASP A 69 21.96 -5.64 -6.91
C ASP A 69 20.74 -6.46 -6.45
N TYR A 70 20.82 -7.79 -6.58
CA TYR A 70 19.80 -8.70 -6.07
C TYR A 70 19.75 -8.76 -4.54
N ALA A 71 20.90 -8.64 -3.87
CA ALA A 71 20.94 -8.51 -2.41
C ALA A 71 20.24 -7.22 -1.94
N LEU A 72 20.48 -6.10 -2.64
CA LEU A 72 19.80 -4.83 -2.39
C LEU A 72 18.29 -4.93 -2.65
N GLN A 73 17.89 -5.57 -3.77
CA GLN A 73 16.50 -5.86 -4.09
C GLN A 73 15.83 -6.62 -2.95
N ALA A 74 16.34 -7.81 -2.59
CA ALA A 74 15.77 -8.64 -1.53
C ALA A 74 15.66 -7.90 -0.20
N ALA A 75 16.70 -7.17 0.21
CA ALA A 75 16.69 -6.38 1.43
C ALA A 75 15.59 -5.30 1.43
N SER A 76 15.34 -4.66 0.28
CA SER A 76 14.35 -3.58 0.15
C SER A 76 12.91 -4.05 0.41
N TRP A 77 12.61 -5.33 0.14
CA TRP A 77 11.28 -5.91 0.32
C TRP A 77 11.00 -6.43 1.73
N THR A 78 11.99 -6.40 2.64
CA THR A 78 11.90 -7.03 3.97
C THR A 78 10.59 -6.73 4.71
N LEU A 79 10.25 -5.45 4.94
CA LEU A 79 9.04 -5.09 5.69
C LEU A 79 7.76 -5.37 4.91
N ALA A 80 7.77 -5.11 3.60
CA ALA A 80 6.64 -5.38 2.72
C ALA A 80 6.25 -6.87 2.78
N SER A 81 7.23 -7.76 2.66
CA SER A 81 7.01 -9.21 2.64
C SER A 81 6.76 -9.81 4.02
N SER A 82 7.50 -9.37 5.06
CA SER A 82 7.38 -9.97 6.39
C SER A 82 6.22 -9.41 7.22
N PHE A 83 5.80 -8.17 6.94
CA PHE A 83 4.86 -7.44 7.79
C PHE A 83 3.65 -6.90 7.03
N GLY A 84 3.69 -6.76 5.71
CA GLY A 84 2.58 -6.20 4.91
C GLY A 84 1.22 -6.85 5.20
N GLY A 85 1.14 -8.18 5.25
CA GLY A 85 -0.11 -8.89 5.54
C GLY A 85 -0.67 -8.69 6.96
N ARG A 86 0.15 -8.28 7.93
CA ARG A 86 -0.29 -7.95 9.31
C ARG A 86 -0.47 -6.44 9.51
N ALA A 87 0.24 -5.65 8.72
CA ALA A 87 0.24 -4.20 8.75
C ALA A 87 -1.11 -3.62 8.31
N TYR A 88 -1.72 -4.22 7.28
CA TYR A 88 -2.97 -3.74 6.67
C TYR A 88 -4.19 -4.34 7.37
N SER A 89 -4.34 -4.04 8.66
CA SER A 89 -5.43 -4.54 9.51
C SER A 89 -6.17 -3.41 10.19
N ALA A 90 -7.43 -3.65 10.55
CA ALA A 90 -8.20 -2.81 11.47
C ALA A 90 -7.69 -2.92 12.91
N GLU A 91 -7.02 -4.01 13.25
CA GLU A 91 -6.43 -4.25 14.56
C GLU A 91 -5.03 -3.64 14.67
N ARG A 92 -4.62 -3.38 15.93
CA ARG A 92 -3.23 -2.99 16.21
C ARG A 92 -2.33 -4.20 15.98
N PRO A 93 -1.12 -4.04 15.40
CA PRO A 93 -0.21 -5.15 15.26
C PRO A 93 0.14 -5.76 16.62
N GLU A 94 0.18 -7.10 16.67
CA GLU A 94 0.49 -7.83 17.90
C GLU A 94 1.83 -7.40 18.49
N GLY A 95 1.87 -7.23 19.82
CA GLY A 95 3.09 -6.83 20.54
C GLY A 95 3.41 -5.33 20.47
N THR A 96 2.54 -4.51 19.86
CA THR A 96 2.68 -3.05 19.90
C THR A 96 2.66 -2.55 21.35
N ARG A 97 3.80 -2.01 21.81
CA ARG A 97 3.94 -1.36 23.12
C ARG A 97 3.88 0.15 22.92
N SER A 98 2.76 0.76 23.25
CA SER A 98 2.59 2.23 23.23
C SER A 98 1.93 2.68 24.54
N ALA A 99 1.91 3.99 24.78
CA ALA A 99 1.09 4.51 25.87
C ALA A 99 -0.37 4.09 25.64
N ASN A 100 -1.06 3.69 26.72
CA ASN A 100 -2.44 3.27 26.61
C ASN A 100 -3.34 4.51 26.41
N PHE A 101 -3.85 4.68 25.20
CA PHE A 101 -4.85 5.68 24.84
C PHE A 101 -6.28 5.12 24.82
N ASP A 102 -6.46 3.80 24.97
CA ASP A 102 -7.74 3.11 24.77
C ASP A 102 -8.77 3.48 25.86
N ASP A 103 -8.30 3.87 27.05
CA ASP A 103 -9.16 4.31 28.17
C ASP A 103 -9.54 5.79 28.11
N LEU A 104 -9.03 6.55 27.14
CA LEU A 104 -9.36 7.97 26.97
C LEU A 104 -10.66 8.13 26.16
N PRO A 105 -11.48 9.15 26.47
CA PRO A 105 -12.60 9.50 25.61
C PRO A 105 -12.08 9.91 24.22
N PRO A 106 -12.83 9.67 23.13
CA PRO A 106 -12.45 10.10 21.79
C PRO A 106 -12.13 11.59 21.76
N TYR A 107 -11.08 11.94 21.00
CA TYR A 107 -10.64 13.32 20.82
C TYR A 107 -11.79 14.16 20.25
N GLN A 108 -12.10 15.27 20.92
CA GLN A 108 -13.16 16.18 20.49
C GLN A 108 -12.66 17.05 19.33
N VAL A 109 -13.36 16.99 18.20
CA VAL A 109 -12.99 17.73 16.99
C VAL A 109 -13.71 19.07 16.96
N ASP A 110 -13.04 20.12 17.42
CA ASP A 110 -13.58 21.49 17.37
C ASP A 110 -13.40 22.15 15.99
N ASP A 111 -12.30 21.81 15.30
CA ASP A 111 -11.95 22.33 13.98
C ASP A 111 -11.40 21.20 13.08
N GLU A 112 -12.26 20.72 12.17
CA GLU A 112 -11.91 19.69 11.19
C GLU A 112 -10.73 20.08 10.29
N ARG A 113 -10.57 21.37 9.98
CA ARG A 113 -9.49 21.86 9.14
C ARG A 113 -8.17 21.81 9.90
N ALA A 114 -8.17 22.20 11.17
CA ALA A 114 -7.00 22.08 12.04
C ALA A 114 -6.57 20.61 12.19
N LEU A 115 -7.54 19.71 12.46
CA LEU A 115 -7.27 18.26 12.52
C LEU A 115 -6.72 17.74 11.19
N SER A 116 -7.33 18.10 10.06
CA SER A 116 -6.86 17.69 8.72
C SER A 116 -5.42 18.12 8.44
N LEU A 117 -5.04 19.34 8.85
CA LEU A 117 -3.65 19.81 8.72
C LEU A 117 -2.71 19.03 9.64
N TYR A 118 -3.15 18.67 10.84
CA TYR A 118 -2.35 17.90 11.79
C TYR A 118 -2.14 16.46 11.31
N VAL A 119 -3.19 15.80 10.79
CA VAL A 119 -3.11 14.47 10.16
C VAL A 119 -2.11 14.47 9.00
N LYS A 120 -2.14 15.50 8.13
CA LYS A 120 -1.17 15.63 7.03
C LYS A 120 0.27 15.85 7.52
N LYS A 121 0.45 16.62 8.59
CA LYS A 121 1.76 16.78 9.24
C LYS A 121 2.27 15.46 9.83
N ALA A 122 1.39 14.69 10.48
CA ALA A 122 1.71 13.35 10.98
C ALA A 122 2.10 12.39 9.84
N ALA A 123 1.35 12.39 8.73
CA ALA A 123 1.71 11.62 7.53
C ALA A 123 3.10 11.99 7.00
N GLY A 124 3.43 13.28 6.93
CA GLY A 124 4.76 13.77 6.54
C GLY A 124 5.86 13.33 7.52
N LEU A 125 5.59 13.40 8.84
CA LEU A 125 6.51 12.89 9.88
C LEU A 125 6.83 11.40 9.67
N PHE A 126 5.82 10.59 9.32
CA PHE A 126 5.99 9.16 9.09
C PHE A 126 6.54 8.82 7.70
N GLY A 127 6.86 9.81 6.87
CA GLY A 127 7.64 9.61 5.64
C GLY A 127 6.84 9.66 4.34
N ALA A 128 5.58 10.12 4.37
CA ALA A 128 4.81 10.42 3.16
C ALA A 128 5.36 11.69 2.48
N SER A 129 5.68 11.59 1.18
CA SER A 129 6.13 12.73 0.38
C SER A 129 4.97 13.64 -0.01
N LEU A 130 3.77 13.08 -0.18
CA LEU A 130 2.52 13.82 -0.38
C LEU A 130 1.40 13.18 0.46
N SER A 131 0.43 13.99 0.90
CA SER A 131 -0.77 13.49 1.56
C SER A 131 -2.03 14.31 1.20
N GLY A 132 -3.14 13.58 1.03
CA GLY A 132 -4.46 14.11 0.71
C GLY A 132 -5.51 13.45 1.60
N ILE A 133 -6.65 14.13 1.77
CA ILE A 133 -7.80 13.57 2.50
C ILE A 133 -9.01 13.73 1.58
N THR A 134 -9.78 12.66 1.40
CA THR A 134 -10.97 12.64 0.55
C THR A 134 -12.04 11.75 1.13
N LYS A 135 -13.30 11.99 0.77
CA LYS A 135 -14.35 10.99 0.94
C LYS A 135 -14.05 9.77 0.07
N LEU A 136 -14.24 8.59 0.63
CA LEU A 136 -14.08 7.32 -0.06
C LEU A 136 -15.27 7.12 -0.99
N ASN A 137 -15.00 6.93 -2.28
CA ASN A 137 -16.03 6.58 -3.25
C ASN A 137 -16.27 5.06 -3.21
N PRO A 138 -17.50 4.59 -2.91
CA PRO A 138 -17.81 3.17 -2.81
C PRO A 138 -17.48 2.35 -4.07
N LEU A 139 -17.46 2.97 -5.26
CA LEU A 139 -17.13 2.31 -6.52
C LEU A 139 -15.68 1.79 -6.57
N TRP A 140 -14.79 2.36 -5.77
CA TRP A 140 -13.37 1.96 -5.72
C TRP A 140 -13.09 0.86 -4.67
N ARG A 141 -14.09 0.49 -3.86
CA ARG A 141 -13.97 -0.66 -2.95
C ARG A 141 -14.10 -1.95 -3.76
N TYR A 142 -13.24 -2.94 -3.49
CA TYR A 142 -13.35 -4.25 -4.14
C TYR A 142 -14.64 -4.96 -3.81
N ASP A 143 -15.22 -5.66 -4.77
CA ASP A 143 -16.44 -6.46 -4.64
C ASP A 143 -16.11 -7.94 -4.42
N ASP A 144 -15.68 -8.26 -3.20
CA ASP A 144 -15.19 -9.58 -2.87
C ASP A 144 -16.31 -10.45 -2.27
N GLU A 145 -17.38 -10.69 -3.05
CA GLU A 145 -18.55 -11.49 -2.64
C GLU A 145 -18.19 -12.94 -2.23
N ASP A 146 -17.02 -13.44 -2.63
CA ASP A 146 -16.54 -14.82 -2.43
C ASP A 146 -15.35 -14.94 -1.44
N GLU A 147 -14.89 -13.85 -0.80
CA GLU A 147 -13.76 -13.88 0.17
C GLU A 147 -14.21 -13.47 1.59
N ASP A 148 -13.44 -13.87 2.62
CA ASP A 148 -13.78 -13.64 4.04
C ASP A 148 -14.15 -12.17 4.33
N GLU A 149 -15.29 -11.99 5.01
CA GLU A 149 -15.87 -10.70 5.45
C GLU A 149 -14.85 -9.80 6.17
N ALA A 150 -13.85 -10.41 6.82
CA ALA A 150 -12.77 -9.74 7.54
C ALA A 150 -11.85 -8.87 6.66
N THR A 151 -11.85 -9.05 5.34
CA THR A 151 -11.04 -8.22 4.41
C THR A 151 -11.82 -7.09 3.75
N LEU A 152 -13.12 -6.97 4.01
CA LEU A 152 -13.95 -5.90 3.47
C LEU A 152 -13.84 -4.63 4.34
N LEU A 153 -13.63 -3.48 3.70
CA LEU A 153 -13.69 -2.19 4.37
C LEU A 153 -15.09 -1.98 4.98
N PRO A 154 -15.19 -1.76 6.31
CA PRO A 154 -16.48 -1.55 6.96
C PRO A 154 -17.26 -0.39 6.32
N PRO A 155 -18.59 -0.48 6.19
CA PRO A 155 -19.40 0.55 5.55
C PRO A 155 -19.22 1.94 6.19
N GLU A 156 -18.98 2.01 7.50
CA GLU A 156 -18.79 3.27 8.23
C GLU A 156 -17.49 4.01 7.90
N ILE A 157 -16.50 3.37 7.27
CA ILE A 157 -15.24 4.02 6.87
C ILE A 157 -15.47 4.82 5.59
N ASP A 158 -15.78 6.11 5.73
CA ASP A 158 -16.19 6.97 4.61
C ASP A 158 -15.10 7.95 4.11
N THR A 159 -13.93 7.94 4.75
CA THR A 159 -12.87 8.92 4.53
C THR A 159 -11.54 8.20 4.35
N ALA A 160 -10.77 8.61 3.34
CA ALA A 160 -9.45 8.08 3.03
C ALA A 160 -8.39 9.16 3.23
N VAL A 161 -7.31 8.82 3.92
CA VAL A 161 -6.06 9.59 3.89
C VAL A 161 -5.16 8.93 2.86
N VAL A 162 -4.98 9.59 1.71
CA VAL A 162 -4.16 9.10 0.61
C VAL A 162 -2.74 9.63 0.79
N MET A 163 -1.75 8.75 0.71
CA MET A 163 -0.34 9.10 0.88
C MET A 163 0.46 8.64 -0.33
N ALA A 164 1.45 9.43 -0.74
CA ALA A 164 2.41 9.05 -1.76
C ALA A 164 3.79 8.84 -1.13
N ILE A 165 4.43 7.74 -1.47
CA ILE A 165 5.81 7.43 -1.09
C ILE A 165 6.68 7.65 -2.33
N GLU A 166 7.59 8.62 -2.26
CA GLU A 166 8.52 8.88 -3.36
C GLU A 166 9.55 7.75 -3.51
N MET A 167 9.71 7.27 -4.75
CA MET A 167 10.72 6.29 -5.10
C MET A 167 11.97 6.98 -5.66
N ASN A 168 13.12 6.30 -5.56
CA ASN A 168 14.37 6.82 -6.13
C ASN A 168 14.31 6.78 -7.66
N TYR A 169 14.23 7.96 -8.29
CA TYR A 169 14.13 8.09 -9.74
C TYR A 169 15.32 7.47 -10.49
N ALA A 170 16.55 7.69 -10.01
CA ALA A 170 17.74 7.18 -10.69
C ALA A 170 17.78 5.66 -10.72
N LEU A 171 17.40 5.00 -9.63
CA LEU A 171 17.29 3.55 -9.57
C LEU A 171 16.12 3.04 -10.42
N LEU A 172 14.96 3.70 -10.36
CA LEU A 172 13.80 3.32 -11.16
C LEU A 172 14.06 3.42 -12.66
N ALA A 173 14.82 4.42 -13.10
CA ALA A 173 15.19 4.63 -14.50
C ALA A 173 16.06 3.49 -15.08
N THR A 174 16.57 2.59 -14.24
CA THR A 174 17.31 1.40 -14.67
C THR A 174 16.40 0.20 -14.99
N SER A 175 15.08 0.39 -14.99
CA SER A 175 14.12 -0.68 -15.29
C SER A 175 14.45 -1.37 -16.63
N PRO A 176 14.44 -2.71 -16.70
CA PRO A 176 13.92 -3.66 -15.71
C PRO A 176 15.03 -4.32 -14.84
N SER A 177 16.02 -3.56 -14.35
CA SER A 177 17.09 -4.13 -13.51
C SER A 177 16.65 -4.45 -12.07
N ALA A 178 17.45 -5.25 -11.34
CA ALA A 178 17.21 -5.53 -9.93
C ALA A 178 17.26 -4.26 -9.06
N GLN A 179 18.03 -3.24 -9.45
CA GLN A 179 18.06 -1.94 -8.77
C GLN A 179 16.73 -1.18 -8.89
N ALA A 180 16.06 -1.28 -10.04
CA ALA A 180 14.72 -0.69 -10.20
C ALA A 180 13.69 -1.40 -9.30
N SER A 181 13.76 -2.73 -9.20
CA SER A 181 12.94 -3.49 -8.26
C SER A 181 13.26 -3.14 -6.80
N ALA A 182 14.53 -2.89 -6.46
CA ALA A 182 14.91 -2.40 -5.13
C ALA A 182 14.29 -1.04 -4.78
N ALA A 183 14.16 -0.13 -5.77
CA ALA A 183 13.48 1.14 -5.58
C ALA A 183 12.00 0.94 -5.24
N SER A 184 11.33 0.03 -5.94
CA SER A 184 9.93 -0.35 -5.70
C SER A 184 9.76 -1.02 -4.33
N GLY A 185 10.58 -2.02 -4.01
CA GLY A 185 10.52 -2.75 -2.73
C GLY A 185 10.72 -1.84 -1.53
N ASN A 186 11.67 -0.90 -1.61
CA ASN A 186 11.85 0.12 -0.59
C ASN A 186 10.60 1.03 -0.45
N GLY A 187 9.96 1.37 -1.58
CA GLY A 187 8.67 2.08 -1.58
C GLY A 187 7.58 1.34 -0.81
N TYR A 188 7.41 0.04 -1.08
CA TYR A 188 6.45 -0.81 -0.37
C TYR A 188 6.76 -0.96 1.12
N SER A 189 8.03 -1.17 1.48
CA SER A 189 8.45 -1.28 2.89
C SER A 189 8.19 0.03 3.65
N ARG A 190 8.42 1.19 3.02
CA ARG A 190 8.08 2.50 3.59
C ARG A 190 6.57 2.71 3.66
N MET A 191 5.80 2.23 2.69
CA MET A 191 4.33 2.28 2.72
C MET A 191 3.78 1.54 3.93
N VAL A 192 4.28 0.33 4.22
CA VAL A 192 3.94 -0.44 5.44
C VAL A 192 4.13 0.40 6.69
N PHE A 193 5.34 0.94 6.89
CA PHE A 193 5.65 1.77 8.06
C PHE A 193 4.73 3.00 8.17
N THR A 194 4.60 3.74 7.08
CA THR A 194 3.84 5.00 7.04
C THR A 194 2.36 4.78 7.33
N ALA A 195 1.76 3.75 6.70
CA ALA A 195 0.35 3.41 6.86
C ALA A 195 0.05 2.95 8.30
N CYS A 196 0.88 2.06 8.87
CA CYS A 196 0.71 1.61 10.25
C CYS A 196 0.81 2.75 11.25
N CYS A 197 1.86 3.58 11.17
CA CYS A 197 2.06 4.67 12.12
C CYS A 197 0.92 5.70 12.06
N LEU A 198 0.41 6.02 10.86
CA LEU A 198 -0.70 6.95 10.73
C LEU A 198 -2.02 6.35 11.24
N ALA A 199 -2.29 5.07 10.97
CA ALA A 199 -3.46 4.38 11.53
C ALA A 199 -3.41 4.35 13.06
N GLU A 200 -2.26 4.01 13.67
CA GLU A 200 -2.09 4.03 15.12
C GLU A 200 -2.26 5.43 15.70
N PHE A 201 -1.74 6.46 15.04
CA PHE A 201 -1.96 7.85 15.43
C PHE A 201 -3.46 8.20 15.47
N LEU A 202 -4.22 7.83 14.44
CA LEU A 202 -5.66 8.08 14.38
C LEU A 202 -6.43 7.26 15.43
N ARG A 203 -6.04 6.00 15.67
CA ARG A 203 -6.63 5.15 16.74
C ARG A 203 -6.37 5.73 18.13
N ASN A 204 -5.18 6.28 18.37
CA ASN A 204 -4.85 6.94 19.64
C ASN A 204 -5.64 8.25 19.87
N LEU A 205 -6.23 8.83 18.82
CA LEU A 205 -7.21 9.92 18.95
C LEU A 205 -8.65 9.41 19.13
N GLY A 206 -8.88 8.09 19.12
CA GLY A 206 -10.20 7.48 19.24
C GLY A 206 -10.95 7.28 17.92
N PHE A 207 -10.29 7.46 16.76
CA PHE A 207 -10.91 7.16 15.46
C PHE A 207 -10.78 5.69 15.09
N LYS A 208 -11.80 5.14 14.40
CA LYS A 208 -11.64 3.89 13.65
C LYS A 208 -10.74 4.16 12.44
N ALA A 209 -9.58 3.52 12.39
CA ALA A 209 -8.64 3.64 11.27
C ALA A 209 -8.11 2.27 10.86
N ILE A 210 -8.01 2.05 9.55
CA ILE A 210 -7.52 0.82 8.94
C ILE A 210 -6.34 1.20 8.06
N ALA A 211 -5.17 0.65 8.36
CA ALA A 211 -4.03 0.78 7.46
C ALA A 211 -4.32 -0.03 6.20
N CYS A 212 -4.07 0.56 5.03
CA CYS A 212 -4.38 -0.06 3.74
C CYS A 212 -3.12 -0.10 2.88
N GLY A 213 -2.90 -1.22 2.20
CA GLY A 213 -1.94 -1.34 1.11
C GLY A 213 -2.66 -1.52 -0.22
N ASN A 214 -2.06 -2.31 -1.11
CA ASN A 214 -2.63 -2.62 -2.42
C ASN A 214 -3.73 -3.69 -2.38
N ASP A 215 -4.08 -4.15 -1.19
CA ASP A 215 -4.98 -5.28 -0.93
C ASP A 215 -6.41 -4.84 -0.65
N THR A 216 -6.63 -3.57 -0.28
CA THR A 216 -7.89 -3.13 0.33
C THR A 216 -8.91 -2.53 -0.66
N ALA A 217 -8.44 -1.78 -1.65
CA ALA A 217 -9.27 -1.10 -2.64
C ALA A 217 -8.48 -0.86 -3.94
N LEU A 218 -9.19 -0.45 -4.99
CA LEU A 218 -8.53 0.05 -6.20
C LEU A 218 -7.76 1.34 -5.85
N SER A 219 -6.47 1.36 -6.23
CA SER A 219 -5.54 2.48 -6.06
C SER A 219 -4.93 2.92 -7.39
#